data_AF-A0A2R6M3F0-F1
#
_entry.id   AF-A0A2R6M3F0-F1
#
_cell.length_a   1.000
_cell.length_b   1.000
_cell.length_c   1.000
_cell.angle_alpha   90.00
_cell.angle_beta   90.00
_cell.angle_gamma   90.00
#
_symmetry.space_group_name_H-M   'P 1'
#
loop_
_entity.id
_entity.type
_entity.pdbx_description
1 polymer ?
#
loop_
_entity_poly.entity_id
_entity_poly.type
_entity_poly.pdbx_seq_one_letter_code
_entity_poly.pdbx_strand_id
1 'polypeptide(L)'
;MQRTKTECLDALREAAERLGKSPTKAEYEELGLAPSSSTIIRIVGGWNEAKEKAGLETNPSTGSRVEPKPDDVELPAGMVWEELSVDQRWHYRNVEQNTERTLNRRARLRAWANDRKRSIGCRDCDSMDPAMLDFHHRDPDAKEMAVGEMITYGYGTEPLQEEIEKCRLLCANCHRREHFEQPRPQG
;
A
#
# COMPACT_ATOMS: atom_id res chain seq x y z
N MET A 1 3.25 34.40 -29.86
CA MET A 1 2.38 35.53 -29.43
C MET A 1 1.86 35.21 -28.04
N GLN A 2 2.17 36.03 -27.02
CA GLN A 2 1.53 35.89 -25.71
C GLN A 2 0.10 36.37 -25.83
N ARG A 3 -0.86 35.49 -25.56
CA ARG A 3 -2.28 35.86 -25.48
C ARG A 3 -2.51 36.75 -24.25
N THR A 4 -3.35 37.75 -24.38
CA THR A 4 -3.70 38.69 -23.31
C THR A 4 -4.85 38.15 -22.46
N LYS A 5 -4.99 38.66 -21.23
CA LYS A 5 -6.14 38.33 -20.38
C LYS A 5 -7.47 38.64 -21.08
N THR A 6 -7.53 39.74 -21.84
CA THR A 6 -8.73 40.16 -22.59
C THR A 6 -9.14 39.11 -23.62
N GLU A 7 -8.20 38.61 -24.44
CA GLU A 7 -8.49 37.55 -25.42
C GLU A 7 -9.02 36.27 -24.77
N CYS A 8 -8.55 35.93 -23.57
CA CYS A 8 -9.06 34.78 -22.82
C CYS A 8 -10.52 34.99 -22.35
N LEU A 9 -10.88 36.21 -21.94
CA LEU A 9 -12.24 36.52 -21.49
C LEU A 9 -13.21 36.61 -22.66
N ASP A 10 -12.78 37.18 -23.79
CA ASP A 10 -13.60 37.31 -24.99
C ASP A 10 -13.93 35.94 -25.60
N ALA A 11 -12.96 35.01 -25.63
CA ALA A 11 -13.22 33.65 -26.07
C ALA A 11 -14.24 32.91 -25.17
N LEU A 12 -14.24 33.19 -23.86
CA LEU A 12 -15.26 32.64 -22.96
C LEU A 12 -16.66 33.21 -23.22
N ARG A 13 -16.76 34.51 -23.53
CA ARG A 13 -18.03 35.14 -23.90
C ARG A 13 -18.55 34.60 -25.23
N GLU A 14 -17.68 34.45 -26.22
CA GLU A 14 -18.02 33.84 -27.51
C GLU A 14 -18.52 32.40 -27.32
N ALA A 15 -17.85 31.61 -26.47
CA ALA A 15 -18.31 30.26 -26.15
C ALA A 15 -19.70 30.27 -25.49
N ALA A 16 -19.96 31.22 -24.59
CA ALA A 16 -21.25 31.35 -23.94
C ALA A 16 -22.37 31.74 -24.90
N GLU A 17 -22.09 32.66 -25.84
CA GLU A 17 -23.02 33.04 -26.90
C GLU A 17 -23.36 31.86 -27.80
N ARG A 18 -22.35 31.09 -28.23
CA ARG A 18 -22.54 29.91 -29.10
C ARG A 18 -23.36 28.81 -28.43
N LEU A 19 -23.21 28.61 -27.11
CA LEU A 19 -23.92 27.58 -26.35
C LEU A 19 -25.25 28.08 -25.77
N GLY A 20 -25.51 29.39 -25.79
CA GLY A 20 -26.64 30.03 -25.11
C GLY A 20 -26.61 29.89 -23.58
N LYS A 21 -25.48 29.47 -23.01
CA LYS A 21 -25.29 29.24 -21.58
C LYS A 21 -23.82 29.37 -21.20
N SER A 22 -23.56 29.55 -19.91
CA SER A 22 -22.21 29.60 -19.37
C SER A 22 -21.45 28.26 -19.60
N PRO A 23 -20.33 28.22 -20.33
CA PRO A 23 -19.66 26.98 -20.75
C PRO A 23 -19.02 26.22 -19.59
N THR A 24 -19.11 24.89 -19.59
CA THR A 24 -18.18 24.03 -18.85
C THR A 24 -16.81 23.97 -19.57
N LYS A 25 -15.78 23.51 -18.86
CA LYS A 25 -14.44 23.35 -19.46
C LYS A 25 -14.47 22.37 -20.64
N ALA A 26 -15.24 21.28 -20.54
CA ALA A 26 -15.39 20.29 -21.59
C ALA A 26 -16.11 20.86 -22.81
N GLU A 27 -17.25 21.52 -22.62
CA GLU A 27 -18.01 22.14 -23.72
C GLU A 27 -17.20 23.22 -24.45
N TYR A 28 -16.37 24.00 -23.73
CA TYR A 28 -15.48 24.97 -24.36
C TYR A 28 -14.44 24.32 -25.29
N GLU A 29 -13.83 23.22 -24.86
CA GLU A 29 -12.83 22.49 -25.66
C GLU A 29 -13.47 21.85 -26.91
N GLU A 30 -14.72 21.37 -26.80
CA GLU A 30 -15.48 20.84 -27.94
C GLU A 30 -15.78 21.87 -29.02
N LEU A 31 -15.92 23.16 -28.65
CA LEU A 31 -16.08 24.25 -29.61
C LEU A 31 -14.81 24.54 -30.43
N GLY A 32 -13.65 24.00 -30.02
CA GLY A 32 -12.38 24.20 -30.70
C GLY A 32 -11.91 25.67 -30.72
N LEU A 33 -12.37 26.48 -29.78
CA LEU A 33 -12.04 27.91 -29.71
C LEU A 33 -10.60 28.13 -29.23
N ALA A 34 -9.96 29.17 -29.79
CA ALA A 34 -8.66 29.63 -29.35
C ALA A 34 -8.83 30.91 -28.50
N PRO A 35 -8.15 31.03 -27.34
CA PRO A 35 -7.14 30.12 -26.78
C PRO A 35 -7.71 28.90 -26.04
N SER A 36 -6.95 27.80 -25.93
CA SER A 36 -7.38 26.59 -25.22
C SER A 36 -7.69 26.85 -23.74
N SER A 37 -8.50 25.98 -23.10
CA SER A 37 -8.88 26.16 -21.69
C SER A 37 -7.65 26.17 -20.77
N SER A 38 -6.63 25.37 -21.07
CA SER A 38 -5.35 25.35 -20.35
C SER A 38 -4.60 26.69 -20.46
N THR A 39 -4.69 27.37 -21.61
CA THR A 39 -4.08 28.69 -21.80
C THR A 39 -4.83 29.75 -20.99
N ILE A 40 -6.17 29.69 -20.97
CA ILE A 40 -7.01 30.57 -20.16
C ILE A 40 -6.69 30.41 -18.67
N ILE A 41 -6.63 29.18 -18.16
CA ILE A 41 -6.28 28.89 -16.76
C ILE A 41 -4.91 29.47 -16.41
N ARG A 42 -3.91 29.26 -17.26
CA ARG A 42 -2.53 29.74 -17.04
C ARG A 42 -2.42 31.27 -17.01
N ILE A 43 -3.19 31.97 -17.84
CA ILE A 43 -3.11 33.44 -17.96
C ILE A 43 -3.99 34.13 -16.91
N VAL A 44 -5.16 33.58 -16.63
CA VAL A 44 -6.18 34.23 -15.79
C VAL A 44 -6.10 33.78 -14.33
N GLY A 45 -5.61 32.57 -14.05
CA GLY A 45 -5.40 32.02 -12.70
C GLY A 45 -6.24 30.76 -12.45
N GLY A 46 -7.49 30.76 -12.90
CA GLY A 46 -8.40 29.62 -12.75
C GLY A 46 -9.57 29.68 -13.74
N TRP A 47 -10.21 28.53 -13.97
CA TRP A 47 -11.35 28.44 -14.90
C TRP A 47 -12.57 29.22 -14.39
N ASN A 48 -12.94 29.03 -13.13
CA ASN A 48 -14.05 29.77 -12.53
C ASN A 48 -13.73 31.26 -12.38
N GLU A 49 -12.49 31.62 -12.03
CA GLU A 49 -12.04 33.02 -12.00
C GLU A 49 -12.15 33.68 -13.39
N ALA A 50 -11.83 32.95 -14.47
CA ALA A 50 -11.97 33.45 -15.82
C ALA A 50 -13.44 33.64 -16.22
N LYS A 51 -14.32 32.71 -15.85
CA LYS A 51 -15.77 32.85 -16.07
C LYS A 51 -16.35 34.04 -15.30
N GLU A 52 -15.96 34.22 -14.03
CA GLU A 52 -16.39 35.36 -13.21
C GLU A 52 -15.97 36.69 -13.84
N LYS A 53 -14.69 36.82 -14.25
CA LYS A 53 -14.20 38.03 -14.95
C LYS A 53 -14.85 38.24 -16.32
N ALA A 54 -15.32 37.18 -16.97
CA ALA A 54 -16.06 37.26 -18.22
C ALA A 54 -17.54 37.66 -18.03
N GLY A 55 -18.05 37.68 -16.78
CA GLY A 55 -19.46 37.93 -16.46
C GLY A 55 -20.34 36.70 -16.60
N LEU A 56 -19.76 35.50 -16.54
CA LEU A 56 -20.43 34.21 -16.77
C LEU A 56 -20.64 33.47 -15.45
N GLU A 57 -21.77 32.77 -15.33
CA GLU A 57 -22.08 31.96 -14.15
C GLU A 57 -21.01 30.90 -13.90
N THR A 58 -20.41 30.88 -12.72
CA THR A 58 -19.48 29.82 -12.32
C THR A 58 -20.23 28.65 -11.76
N ASN A 59 -19.82 27.43 -12.09
CA ASN A 59 -20.26 26.26 -11.35
C ASN A 59 -19.12 25.87 -10.40
N PRO A 60 -19.18 26.21 -9.11
CA PRO A 60 -18.23 25.69 -8.15
C PRO A 60 -18.30 24.16 -8.16
N SER A 61 -17.18 23.48 -7.92
CA SER A 61 -17.18 22.04 -7.67
C SER A 61 -17.80 21.79 -6.30
N THR A 62 -19.11 22.04 -6.15
CA THR A 62 -19.87 21.75 -4.94
C THR A 62 -20.22 20.27 -4.97
N GLY A 63 -19.40 19.49 -4.29
CA GLY A 63 -19.60 18.06 -4.14
C GLY A 63 -18.41 17.43 -3.45
N SER A 64 -18.69 16.55 -2.49
CA SER A 64 -17.65 15.68 -1.96
C SER A 64 -17.12 14.82 -3.09
N ARG A 65 -15.80 14.81 -3.30
CA ARG A 65 -15.12 13.86 -4.21
C ARG A 65 -14.98 12.47 -3.56
N VAL A 66 -15.57 12.28 -2.39
CA VAL A 66 -15.59 11.00 -1.70
C VAL A 66 -16.68 10.15 -2.33
N GLU A 67 -16.25 9.11 -3.03
CA GLU A 67 -17.13 8.03 -3.46
C GLU A 67 -17.82 7.40 -2.24
N PRO A 68 -19.04 6.85 -2.39
CA PRO A 68 -19.74 6.17 -1.32
C PRO A 68 -18.94 4.98 -0.76
N LYS A 69 -19.25 4.60 0.49
CA LYS A 69 -18.66 3.41 1.12
C LYS A 69 -19.09 2.17 0.36
N PRO A 70 -18.17 1.29 -0.05
CA PRO A 70 -18.53 -0.02 -0.57
C PRO A 70 -19.30 -0.87 0.46
N ASP A 71 -20.18 -1.74 -0.01
CA ASP A 71 -21.04 -2.58 0.85
C ASP A 71 -20.23 -3.63 1.62
N ASP A 72 -19.12 -4.10 1.04
CA ASP A 72 -18.20 -5.09 1.59
C ASP A 72 -17.21 -4.52 2.62
N VAL A 73 -17.23 -3.21 2.87
CA VAL A 73 -16.33 -2.53 3.81
C VAL A 73 -17.02 -2.29 5.15
N GLU A 74 -16.55 -2.97 6.19
CA GLU A 74 -16.97 -2.75 7.57
C GLU A 74 -16.11 -1.68 8.26
N LEU A 75 -16.75 -0.71 8.91
CA LEU A 75 -16.08 0.35 9.68
C LEU A 75 -16.30 0.16 11.19
N PRO A 76 -15.31 0.49 12.03
CA PRO A 76 -15.50 0.54 13.48
C PRO A 76 -16.59 1.52 13.90
N ALA A 77 -17.23 1.25 15.04
CA ALA A 77 -18.25 2.13 15.60
C ALA A 77 -17.72 3.56 15.80
N GLY A 78 -18.49 4.55 15.36
CA GLY A 78 -18.14 5.97 15.45
C GLY A 78 -17.28 6.51 14.32
N MET A 79 -16.89 5.68 13.34
CA MET A 79 -16.24 6.17 12.11
C MET A 79 -17.25 6.45 11.00
N VAL A 80 -17.12 7.60 10.35
CA VAL A 80 -17.95 8.03 9.23
C VAL A 80 -17.12 8.03 7.96
N TRP A 81 -17.56 7.29 6.94
CA TRP A 81 -16.80 7.06 5.71
C TRP A 81 -16.37 8.36 5.01
N GLU A 82 -17.26 9.35 4.95
CA GLU A 82 -17.04 10.63 4.29
C GLU A 82 -16.01 11.51 5.02
N GLU A 83 -15.83 11.28 6.32
CA GLU A 83 -14.88 12.00 7.17
C GLU A 83 -13.49 11.36 7.17
N LEU A 84 -13.38 10.12 6.68
CA LEU A 84 -12.11 9.41 6.59
C LEU A 84 -11.20 10.06 5.54
N SER A 85 -9.92 10.18 5.90
CA SER A 85 -8.87 10.52 4.96
C SER A 85 -8.82 9.52 3.79
N VAL A 86 -8.19 9.95 2.69
CA VAL A 86 -8.00 9.09 1.51
C VAL A 86 -7.28 7.80 1.90
N ASP A 87 -6.26 7.89 2.75
CA ASP A 87 -5.47 6.74 3.20
C ASP A 87 -6.26 5.79 4.11
N GLN A 88 -7.09 6.32 5.01
CA GLN A 88 -7.98 5.49 5.84
C GLN A 88 -9.00 4.75 4.98
N ARG A 89 -9.64 5.43 4.02
CA ARG A 89 -10.57 4.79 3.07
C ARG A 89 -9.88 3.71 2.25
N TRP A 90 -8.66 3.97 1.80
CA TRP A 90 -7.85 2.96 1.11
C TRP A 90 -7.54 1.77 2.03
N HIS A 91 -7.15 2.01 3.27
CA HIS A 91 -6.89 0.94 4.25
C HIS A 91 -8.11 0.04 4.41
N TYR A 92 -9.28 0.60 4.74
CA TYR A 92 -10.52 -0.15 4.95
C TYR A 92 -10.97 -0.92 3.70
N ARG A 93 -10.84 -0.33 2.50
CA ARG A 93 -11.11 -1.01 1.22
C ARG A 93 -10.21 -2.22 0.95
N ASN A 94 -9.00 -2.23 1.49
CA ASN A 94 -7.98 -3.22 1.16
C ASN A 94 -7.62 -4.13 2.34
N VAL A 95 -8.32 -4.08 3.47
CA VAL A 95 -7.99 -4.89 4.66
C VAL A 95 -7.95 -6.37 4.32
N GLU A 96 -9.01 -6.90 3.70
CA GLU A 96 -9.12 -8.32 3.37
C GLU A 96 -8.00 -8.73 2.41
N GLN A 97 -7.83 -8.01 1.30
CA GLN A 97 -6.79 -8.30 0.32
C GLN A 97 -5.37 -8.18 0.89
N ASN A 98 -5.10 -7.17 1.73
CA ASN A 98 -3.80 -7.00 2.37
C ASN A 98 -3.53 -8.10 3.41
N THR A 99 -4.57 -8.53 4.14
CA THR A 99 -4.51 -9.66 5.06
C THR A 99 -4.20 -10.94 4.29
N GLU A 100 -4.94 -11.21 3.20
CA GLU A 100 -4.74 -12.37 2.35
C GLU A 100 -3.33 -12.38 1.74
N ARG A 101 -2.86 -11.25 1.19
CA ARG A 101 -1.48 -11.09 0.68
C ARG A 101 -0.43 -11.42 1.74
N THR A 102 -0.64 -10.94 2.97
CA THR A 102 0.26 -11.20 4.10
C THR A 102 0.26 -12.68 4.48
N LEU A 103 -0.92 -13.32 4.57
CA LEU A 103 -1.06 -14.75 4.87
C LEU A 103 -0.40 -15.61 3.78
N ASN A 104 -0.67 -15.31 2.51
CA ASN A 104 -0.08 -16.00 1.37
C ASN A 104 1.44 -15.87 1.34
N ARG A 105 1.98 -14.67 1.64
CA ARG A 105 3.42 -14.45 1.75
C ARG A 105 4.03 -15.33 2.86
N ARG A 106 3.43 -15.34 4.06
CA ARG A 106 3.88 -16.16 5.18
C ARG A 106 3.81 -17.65 4.86
N ALA A 107 2.74 -18.11 4.19
CA ALA A 107 2.59 -19.50 3.79
C ALA A 107 3.70 -19.94 2.82
N ARG A 108 4.01 -19.10 1.81
CA ARG A 108 5.11 -19.36 0.86
C ARG A 108 6.48 -19.43 1.56
N LEU A 109 6.76 -18.50 2.47
CA LEU A 109 8.02 -18.50 3.23
C LEU A 109 8.13 -19.74 4.14
N ARG A 110 7.04 -20.16 4.79
CA ARG A 110 7.01 -21.40 5.58
C ARG A 110 7.29 -22.63 4.71
N ALA A 111 6.65 -22.73 3.55
CA ALA A 111 6.89 -23.82 2.61
C ALA A 111 8.37 -23.86 2.18
N TRP A 112 8.91 -22.71 1.76
CA TRP A 112 10.31 -22.57 1.36
C TRP A 112 11.31 -22.93 2.47
N ALA A 113 11.01 -22.58 3.72
CA ALA A 113 11.82 -22.96 4.87
C ALA A 113 11.70 -24.44 5.21
N ASN A 114 10.50 -25.03 5.06
CA ASN A 114 10.25 -26.44 5.28
C ASN A 114 10.97 -27.32 4.24
N ASP A 115 11.08 -26.87 2.99
CA ASP A 115 11.83 -27.60 1.96
C ASP A 115 13.31 -27.74 2.33
N ARG A 116 13.91 -26.69 2.91
CA ARG A 116 15.28 -26.72 3.44
C ARG A 116 15.43 -27.62 4.66
N LYS A 117 14.43 -27.60 5.55
CA LYS A 117 14.39 -28.51 6.70
C LYS A 117 14.40 -29.98 6.25
N ARG A 118 13.58 -30.31 5.24
CA ARG A 118 13.47 -31.66 4.66
C ARG A 118 14.76 -32.15 4.00
N SER A 119 15.54 -31.26 3.38
CA SER A 119 16.76 -31.66 2.67
C SER A 119 17.94 -31.93 3.59
N ILE A 120 17.92 -31.41 4.82
CA ILE A 120 19.07 -31.47 5.75
C ILE A 120 18.79 -32.39 6.95
N GLY A 121 17.59 -32.35 7.53
CA GLY A 121 17.28 -33.12 8.74
C GLY A 121 17.88 -32.56 10.03
N CYS A 122 17.63 -33.24 11.14
CA CYS A 122 18.27 -32.93 12.42
C CYS A 122 19.75 -33.30 12.36
N ARG A 123 20.62 -32.43 12.89
CA ARG A 123 22.06 -32.68 12.99
C ARG A 123 22.40 -33.87 13.92
N ASP A 124 21.60 -34.10 14.95
CA ASP A 124 21.95 -34.97 16.06
C ASP A 124 21.13 -36.29 16.10
N CYS A 125 20.18 -36.47 15.19
CA CYS A 125 19.41 -37.71 15.04
C CYS A 125 18.76 -37.80 13.66
N ASP A 126 18.17 -38.95 13.32
CA ASP A 126 17.62 -39.22 11.98
C ASP A 126 16.26 -38.55 11.69
N SER A 127 15.89 -37.53 12.45
CA SER A 127 14.60 -36.85 12.28
C SER A 127 14.62 -35.96 11.03
N MET A 128 13.70 -36.23 10.09
CA MET A 128 13.59 -35.52 8.82
C MET A 128 12.30 -34.70 8.67
N ASP A 129 11.34 -34.86 9.59
CA ASP A 129 10.05 -34.15 9.49
C ASP A 129 10.26 -32.66 9.80
N PRO A 130 10.01 -31.74 8.84
CA PRO A 130 10.21 -30.31 9.06
C PRO A 130 9.29 -29.72 10.14
N ALA A 131 8.18 -30.39 10.48
CA ALA A 131 7.29 -29.96 11.54
C ALA A 131 7.92 -30.06 12.94
N MET A 132 8.91 -30.95 13.11
CA MET A 132 9.64 -31.14 14.38
C MET A 132 11.04 -30.52 14.36
N LEU A 133 11.49 -29.96 13.24
CA LEU A 133 12.81 -29.36 13.08
C LEU A 133 12.76 -27.85 13.28
N ASP A 134 13.76 -27.32 13.99
CA ASP A 134 13.95 -25.89 14.24
C ASP A 134 15.33 -25.43 13.76
N PHE A 135 15.40 -24.19 13.29
CA PHE A 135 16.65 -23.51 13.00
C PHE A 135 17.24 -23.02 14.33
N HIS A 136 18.30 -23.66 14.78
CA HIS A 136 19.03 -23.28 15.97
C HIS A 136 20.31 -22.55 15.57
N HIS A 137 20.43 -21.28 15.95
CA HIS A 137 21.64 -20.49 15.72
C HIS A 137 22.85 -21.13 16.40
N ARG A 138 23.96 -21.27 15.66
CA ARG A 138 25.21 -21.84 16.20
C ARG A 138 25.87 -20.92 17.22
N ASP A 139 25.72 -19.62 16.99
CA ASP A 139 26.15 -18.55 17.88
C ASP A 139 24.93 -17.66 18.13
N PRO A 140 24.41 -17.59 19.37
CA PRO A 140 23.23 -16.78 19.69
C PRO A 140 23.47 -15.28 19.56
N ASP A 141 24.72 -14.81 19.56
CA ASP A 141 25.07 -13.39 19.44
C ASP A 141 25.26 -12.97 17.97
N ALA A 142 25.40 -13.93 17.05
CA ALA A 142 25.54 -13.69 15.61
C ALA A 142 24.20 -13.56 14.88
N LYS A 143 23.08 -13.86 15.55
CA LYS A 143 21.74 -13.78 14.97
C LYS A 143 21.27 -12.35 14.86
N GLU A 144 20.62 -12.01 13.76
CA GLU A 144 19.84 -10.77 13.71
C GLU A 144 18.46 -10.97 14.33
N MET A 145 17.84 -12.13 14.06
CA MET A 145 16.48 -12.45 14.49
C MET A 145 16.22 -13.96 14.38
N ALA A 146 15.23 -14.49 15.11
CA ALA A 146 14.83 -15.87 14.88
C ALA A 146 14.24 -16.05 13.47
N VAL A 147 14.61 -17.13 12.77
CA VAL A 147 14.10 -17.43 11.41
C VAL A 147 12.55 -17.48 11.39
N GLY A 148 11.93 -17.99 12.46
CA GLY A 148 10.46 -18.01 12.59
C GLY A 148 9.82 -16.62 12.69
N GLU A 149 10.50 -15.65 13.31
CA GLU A 149 10.07 -14.25 13.39
C GLU A 149 10.21 -13.56 12.03
N MET A 150 11.32 -13.79 11.32
CA MET A 150 11.52 -13.25 9.96
C MET A 150 10.43 -13.73 8.99
N ILE A 151 10.00 -14.99 9.09
CA ILE A 151 8.84 -15.52 8.34
C ILE A 151 7.56 -14.77 8.73
N THR A 152 7.36 -14.52 10.02
CA THR A 152 6.16 -13.84 10.56
C THR A 152 6.09 -12.38 10.12
N TYR A 153 7.22 -11.67 10.12
CA TYR A 153 7.32 -10.32 9.59
C TYR A 153 7.35 -10.27 8.06
N GLY A 154 7.44 -11.44 7.40
CA GLY A 154 7.39 -11.55 5.96
C GLY A 154 8.64 -10.98 5.30
N TYR A 155 9.83 -11.35 5.75
CA TYR A 155 11.08 -10.95 5.10
C TYR A 155 11.19 -11.52 3.67
N GLY A 156 12.18 -11.04 2.91
CA GLY A 156 12.56 -11.66 1.62
C GLY A 156 13.28 -12.99 1.84
N THR A 157 13.37 -13.83 0.80
CA THR A 157 14.07 -15.13 0.89
C THR A 157 15.59 -14.98 1.01
N GLU A 158 16.17 -13.88 0.53
CA GLU A 158 17.61 -13.58 0.60
C GLU A 158 18.09 -13.33 2.05
N PRO A 159 17.56 -12.33 2.80
CA PRO A 159 17.96 -12.16 4.20
C PRO A 159 17.59 -13.38 5.05
N LEU A 160 16.50 -14.08 4.71
CA LEU A 160 16.13 -15.33 5.38
C LEU A 160 17.17 -16.44 5.15
N GLN A 161 17.74 -16.52 3.94
CA GLN A 161 18.78 -17.49 3.59
C GLN A 161 20.07 -17.18 4.36
N GLU A 162 20.50 -15.91 4.39
CA GLU A 162 21.67 -15.46 5.15
C GLU A 162 21.56 -15.81 6.63
N GLU A 163 20.37 -15.62 7.23
CA GLU A 163 20.14 -15.98 8.63
C GLU A 163 20.11 -17.50 8.84
N ILE A 164 19.52 -18.26 7.91
CA ILE A 164 19.51 -19.74 7.96
C ILE A 164 20.93 -20.32 7.89
N GLU A 165 21.84 -19.70 7.13
CA GLU A 165 23.23 -20.15 7.03
C GLU A 165 23.99 -20.06 8.35
N LYS A 166 23.51 -19.24 9.30
CA LYS A 166 24.04 -19.14 10.67
C LYS A 166 23.54 -20.28 11.58
N CYS A 167 22.54 -21.03 11.14
CA CYS A 167 21.86 -22.05 11.92
C CYS A 167 22.37 -23.47 11.65
N ARG A 168 22.15 -24.36 12.62
CA ARG A 168 22.05 -25.81 12.44
C ARG A 168 20.59 -26.22 12.63
N LEU A 169 20.17 -27.31 11.99
CA LEU A 169 18.83 -27.86 12.21
C LEU A 169 18.86 -28.87 13.35
N LEU A 170 17.96 -28.68 14.32
CA LEU A 170 17.77 -29.61 15.44
C LEU A 170 16.30 -29.95 15.55
N CYS A 171 15.97 -31.21 15.85
CA CYS A 171 14.61 -31.55 16.22
C CYS A 171 14.27 -30.99 17.60
N ALA A 172 12.99 -30.83 17.91
CA ALA A 172 12.53 -30.27 19.20
C ALA A 172 13.16 -30.94 20.43
N ASN A 173 13.46 -32.24 20.37
CA ASN A 173 14.10 -32.95 21.49
C ASN A 173 15.61 -32.68 21.58
N CYS A 174 16.35 -32.73 20.47
CA CYS A 174 17.76 -32.39 20.45
C CYS A 174 17.98 -30.90 20.76
N HIS A 175 17.08 -30.03 20.29
CA HIS A 175 17.10 -28.61 20.57
C HIS A 175 16.92 -28.31 22.07
N ARG A 176 15.97 -28.97 22.74
CA ARG A 176 15.81 -28.85 24.20
C ARG A 176 17.03 -29.35 24.96
N ARG A 177 17.67 -30.44 24.49
CA ARG A 177 18.90 -30.96 25.09
C ARG A 177 20.06 -29.97 24.96
N GLU A 178 20.16 -29.28 23.83
CA GLU A 178 21.19 -28.26 23.60
C GLU A 178 21.04 -27.09 24.57
N HIS A 179 19.81 -26.64 24.85
CA HIS A 179 19.53 -25.58 25.80
C HIS A 179 19.43 -26.04 27.26
N PHE A 180 19.59 -27.34 27.54
CA PHE A 180 19.46 -27.85 28.89
C PHE A 180 20.72 -27.56 29.70
N GLU A 181 20.60 -26.63 30.65
CA GLU A 181 21.61 -26.41 31.68
C GLU A 181 21.28 -27.25 32.92
N GLN A 182 22.22 -28.10 33.34
CA GLN A 182 22.04 -28.86 34.58
C GLN A 182 21.97 -27.90 35.77
N PRO A 183 20.95 -28.01 36.65
CA PRO A 183 20.91 -27.24 37.87
C PRO A 183 22.14 -27.59 38.71
N ARG A 184 22.87 -26.58 39.18
CA ARG A 184 24.04 -26.80 40.05
C ARG A 184 23.56 -27.50 41.33
N PRO A 185 24.20 -28.60 41.75
CA PRO A 185 23.82 -29.26 42.99
C PRO A 185 23.94 -28.28 44.15
N GLN A 186 22.88 -28.15 44.93
CA GLN A 186 22.92 -27.45 46.21
C GLN A 186 23.62 -28.41 47.19
N GLY A 187 24.87 -28.09 47.53
CA GLY A 187 25.62 -28.78 48.57
C GLY A 187 25.07 -28.48 49.96
#